data_AF-A0A2Z3V3X9-F1
#
_entry.id   AF-A0A2Z3V3X9-F1
#
_cell.length_a   1.000
_cell.length_b   1.000
_cell.length_c   1.000
_cell.angle_alpha   90.00
_cell.angle_beta   90.00
_cell.angle_gamma   90.00
#
_symmetry.space_group_name_H-M   'P 1'
#
loop_
_entity.id
_entity.type
_entity.pdbx_description
1 polymer ?
#
loop_
_entity_poly.entity_id
_entity_poly.type
_entity_poly.pdbx_seq_one_letter_code
_entity_poly.pdbx_strand_id
1 'polypeptide(L)'
;MAEPIAVRQSPLAHLEPVSGRDLCIAEMPFLTQVNLRVNPEGRAAAEIGLALGVPLPTEPGTYASADADVLWLGPDEWLVVGEADEVGTADELEARLRFAAGTEHVGVTDVSAQRTALLMSGPRGRDLLSHGCALDLHPRSFGPGRCAQTMLARAQVLLVAHEGDEFTVLVRSSFAGYLATWLLDAAAEYLVE
;
A
#
# COMPACT_ATOMS: atom_id res chain seq x y z
N MET A 1 -5.82 24.89 -29.02
CA MET A 1 -5.73 23.42 -28.91
C MET A 1 -6.12 23.09 -27.49
N ALA A 2 -7.17 22.30 -27.28
CA ALA A 2 -7.54 21.85 -25.94
C ALA A 2 -6.40 20.97 -25.41
N GLU A 3 -5.99 21.18 -24.17
CA GLU A 3 -5.10 20.24 -23.49
C GLU A 3 -5.75 18.85 -23.50
N PRO A 4 -4.98 17.78 -23.73
CA PRO A 4 -5.52 16.43 -23.67
C PRO A 4 -6.12 16.21 -22.27
N ILE A 5 -7.40 15.87 -22.21
CA ILE A 5 -8.06 15.48 -20.97
C ILE A 5 -7.28 14.31 -20.39
N ALA A 6 -6.72 14.47 -19.19
CA ALA A 6 -6.18 13.35 -18.44
C ALA A 6 -7.29 12.31 -18.28
N VAL A 7 -7.12 11.13 -18.88
CA VAL A 7 -8.16 10.07 -18.96
C VAL A 7 -8.48 9.50 -17.57
N ARG A 8 -7.62 9.77 -16.58
CA ARG A 8 -7.82 9.49 -15.16
C ARG A 8 -7.13 10.55 -14.29
N GLN A 9 -7.62 10.77 -13.08
CA GLN A 9 -7.04 11.67 -12.09
C GLN A 9 -6.90 10.90 -10.76
N SER A 10 -5.76 11.01 -10.08
CA SER A 10 -5.55 10.38 -8.78
C SER A 10 -6.35 11.11 -7.69
N PRO A 11 -6.71 10.42 -6.58
CA PRO A 11 -7.47 11.05 -5.49
C PRO A 11 -6.77 12.25 -4.87
N LEU A 12 -5.44 12.34 -4.93
CA LEU A 12 -4.65 13.45 -4.43
C LEU A 12 -3.90 14.22 -5.53
N ALA A 13 -4.38 14.21 -6.78
CA ALA A 13 -3.75 14.94 -7.89
C ALA A 13 -3.62 16.47 -7.68
N HIS A 14 -4.28 17.02 -6.66
CA HIS A 14 -4.22 18.44 -6.27
C HIS A 14 -3.25 18.70 -5.10
N LEU A 15 -2.67 17.64 -4.54
CA LEU A 15 -1.72 17.69 -3.44
C LEU A 15 -0.31 17.79 -4.02
N GLU A 16 0.40 18.86 -3.68
CA GLU A 16 1.83 18.97 -3.98
C GLU A 16 2.63 18.10 -3.00
N PRO A 17 3.67 17.39 -3.46
CA PRO A 17 4.61 16.72 -2.57
C PRO A 17 5.20 17.70 -1.56
N VAL A 18 5.29 17.27 -0.32
CA VAL A 18 5.89 18.07 0.76
C VAL A 18 7.21 17.43 1.15
N SER A 19 8.25 18.25 1.25
CA SER A 19 9.59 17.80 1.59
C SER A 19 10.27 18.80 2.51
N GLY A 20 10.73 18.32 3.65
CA GLY A 20 11.61 19.01 4.59
C GLY A 20 12.88 18.20 4.80
N ARG A 21 13.71 18.62 5.76
CA ARG A 21 15.00 17.96 6.04
C ARG A 21 14.86 16.49 6.45
N ASP A 22 13.86 16.21 7.29
CA ASP A 22 13.72 14.94 8.02
C ASP A 22 12.37 14.24 7.75
N LEU A 23 11.60 14.76 6.79
CA LEU A 23 10.27 14.26 6.43
C LEU A 23 9.92 14.61 4.99
N CYS A 24 9.46 13.63 4.22
CA CYS A 24 8.82 13.81 2.92
C CYS A 24 7.47 13.08 2.91
N ILE A 25 6.49 13.68 2.23
CA ILE A 25 5.15 13.12 2.01
C ILE A 25 4.79 13.33 0.53
N ALA A 26 4.48 12.26 -0.18
CA ALA A 26 4.08 12.31 -1.59
C ALA A 26 3.00 11.26 -1.90
N GLU A 27 2.12 11.53 -2.86
CA GLU A 27 1.25 10.49 -3.41
C GLU A 27 2.08 9.55 -4.31
N MET A 28 1.79 8.24 -4.22
CA MET A 28 2.17 7.24 -5.21
C MET A 28 0.93 6.92 -6.06
N PRO A 29 0.68 7.66 -7.14
CA PRO A 29 -0.56 7.54 -7.87
C PRO A 29 -0.58 6.30 -8.75
N PHE A 30 -1.78 5.77 -8.98
CA PHE A 30 -2.04 4.73 -9.99
C PHE A 30 -1.29 3.40 -9.80
N LEU A 31 -0.96 3.02 -8.57
CA LEU A 31 -0.50 1.67 -8.26
C LEU A 31 -1.54 0.63 -8.69
N THR A 32 -1.09 -0.44 -9.34
CA THR A 32 -1.91 -1.63 -9.57
C THR A 32 -2.14 -2.30 -8.23
N GLN A 33 -3.41 -2.54 -7.87
CA GLN A 33 -3.77 -3.24 -6.63
C GLN A 33 -4.78 -4.34 -6.93
N VAL A 34 -4.47 -5.57 -6.55
CA VAL A 34 -5.35 -6.73 -6.72
C VAL A 34 -5.58 -7.41 -5.37
N ASN A 35 -6.84 -7.53 -4.96
CA ASN A 35 -7.21 -8.34 -3.82
C ASN A 35 -7.17 -9.81 -4.23
N LEU A 36 -6.44 -10.61 -3.44
CA LEU A 36 -6.27 -12.03 -3.64
C LEU A 36 -6.89 -12.79 -2.47
N ARG A 37 -7.79 -13.72 -2.77
CA ARG A 37 -8.36 -14.70 -1.84
C ARG A 37 -7.98 -16.11 -2.28
N VAL A 38 -7.28 -16.84 -1.43
CA VAL A 38 -6.85 -18.21 -1.72
C VAL A 38 -6.61 -18.97 -0.42
N ASN A 39 -6.85 -20.28 -0.42
CA ASN A 39 -6.45 -21.13 0.71
C ASN A 39 -4.91 -21.18 0.80
N PRO A 40 -4.27 -20.72 1.89
CA PRO A 40 -2.80 -20.70 2.01
C PRO A 40 -2.18 -22.10 2.00
N GLU A 41 -2.93 -23.15 2.33
CA GLU A 41 -2.46 -24.54 2.32
C GLU A 41 -2.65 -25.22 0.95
N GLY A 42 -3.32 -24.55 0.01
CA GLY A 42 -3.61 -25.08 -1.32
C GLY A 42 -2.42 -24.98 -2.27
N ARG A 43 -2.42 -25.80 -3.32
CA ARG A 43 -1.38 -25.72 -4.37
C ARG A 43 -1.47 -24.38 -5.09
N ALA A 44 -2.66 -23.81 -5.27
CA ALA A 44 -2.82 -22.48 -5.87
C ALA A 44 -2.00 -21.38 -5.18
N ALA A 45 -1.90 -21.38 -3.84
CA ALA A 45 -1.11 -20.39 -3.10
C ALA A 45 0.39 -20.48 -3.44
N ALA A 46 0.92 -21.70 -3.57
CA ALA A 46 2.31 -21.92 -3.94
C ALA A 46 2.60 -21.49 -5.39
N GLU A 47 1.74 -21.87 -6.34
CA GLU A 47 1.89 -21.51 -7.76
C GLU A 47 1.73 -20.00 -7.98
N ILE A 48 0.81 -19.36 -7.25
CA ILE A 48 0.67 -17.90 -7.24
C ILE A 48 1.93 -17.23 -6.68
N GLY A 49 2.48 -17.73 -5.57
CA GLY A 49 3.72 -17.20 -5.01
C GLY A 49 4.89 -17.29 -6.00
N LEU A 50 5.00 -18.40 -6.76
CA LEU A 50 5.97 -18.52 -7.84
C LEU A 50 5.72 -17.50 -8.96
N ALA A 51 4.46 -17.28 -9.35
CA ALA A 51 4.11 -16.31 -10.38
C ALA A 51 4.37 -14.86 -9.96
N LEU A 52 4.30 -14.56 -8.65
CA LEU A 52 4.64 -13.26 -8.05
C LEU A 52 6.13 -13.11 -7.74
N GLY A 53 6.92 -14.17 -7.84
CA GLY A 53 8.34 -14.17 -7.49
C GLY A 53 8.61 -14.24 -5.98
N VAL A 54 7.57 -14.27 -5.14
CA VAL A 54 7.68 -14.32 -3.68
C VAL A 54 6.53 -15.15 -3.07
N PRO A 55 6.80 -16.00 -2.06
CA PRO A 55 5.73 -16.72 -1.37
C PRO A 55 4.72 -15.78 -0.72
N LEU A 56 3.44 -16.19 -0.70
CA LEU A 56 2.43 -15.45 0.04
C LEU A 56 2.77 -15.50 1.55
N PRO A 57 2.90 -14.35 2.23
CA PRO A 57 3.21 -14.32 3.65
C PRO A 57 2.05 -14.93 4.44
N THR A 58 2.34 -15.78 5.42
CA THR A 58 1.33 -16.45 6.26
C THR A 58 1.37 -15.99 7.71
N GLU A 59 2.39 -15.21 8.11
CA GLU A 59 2.46 -14.59 9.43
C GLU A 59 1.62 -13.30 9.47
N PRO A 60 0.69 -13.16 10.43
CA PRO A 60 -0.13 -11.97 10.54
C PRO A 60 0.67 -10.66 10.64
N GLY A 61 0.26 -9.69 9.84
CA GLY A 61 0.87 -8.36 9.82
C GLY A 61 2.28 -8.32 9.25
N THR A 62 2.59 -9.23 8.33
CA THR A 62 3.82 -9.22 7.53
C THR A 62 3.47 -9.02 6.06
N TYR A 63 4.44 -8.56 5.28
CA TYR A 63 4.35 -8.58 3.83
C TYR A 63 5.60 -9.18 3.22
N ALA A 64 5.50 -9.57 1.96
CA ALA A 64 6.64 -10.04 1.19
C ALA A 64 6.76 -9.20 -0.09
N SER A 65 7.98 -9.01 -0.60
CA SER A 65 8.25 -8.08 -1.70
C SER A 65 9.12 -8.73 -2.77
N ALA A 66 8.77 -8.50 -4.03
CA ALA A 66 9.55 -8.77 -5.23
C ALA A 66 9.27 -7.63 -6.22
N ASP A 67 8.80 -7.92 -7.44
CA ASP A 67 8.26 -6.88 -8.34
C ASP A 67 6.96 -6.28 -7.78
N ALA A 68 6.26 -7.04 -6.94
CA ALA A 68 5.06 -6.61 -6.22
C ALA A 68 5.24 -6.79 -4.70
N ASP A 69 4.63 -5.92 -3.93
CA ASP A 69 4.38 -6.14 -2.50
C ASP A 69 3.11 -6.98 -2.32
N VAL A 70 3.22 -8.03 -1.52
CA VAL A 70 2.13 -8.94 -1.15
C VAL A 70 1.82 -8.73 0.33
N LEU A 71 0.80 -7.91 0.60
CA LEU A 71 0.45 -7.47 1.95
C LEU A 71 -0.57 -8.42 2.58
N TRP A 72 -0.27 -8.95 3.77
CA TRP A 72 -1.21 -9.80 4.51
C TRP A 72 -2.41 -8.99 5.03
N LEU A 73 -3.63 -9.44 4.74
CA LEU A 73 -4.87 -8.85 5.24
C LEU A 73 -5.67 -9.81 6.13
N GLY A 74 -5.52 -11.11 5.90
CA GLY A 74 -6.21 -12.15 6.66
C GLY A 74 -5.67 -13.55 6.36
N PRO A 75 -6.19 -14.59 7.05
CA PRO A 75 -5.72 -15.97 6.88
C PRO A 75 -5.77 -16.50 5.45
N ASP A 76 -6.70 -15.99 4.64
CA ASP A 76 -6.93 -16.36 3.25
C ASP A 76 -7.00 -15.13 2.32
N GLU A 77 -6.45 -13.99 2.74
CA GLU A 77 -6.60 -12.70 2.06
C GLU A 77 -5.31 -11.88 2.02
N TRP A 78 -4.96 -11.40 0.82
CA TRP A 78 -3.80 -10.54 0.56
C TRP A 78 -4.18 -9.39 -0.37
N LEU A 79 -3.40 -8.30 -0.28
CA LEU A 79 -3.37 -7.26 -1.30
C LEU A 79 -2.04 -7.34 -2.04
N VAL A 80 -2.09 -7.59 -3.35
CA VAL A 80 -0.93 -7.48 -4.23
C VAL A 80 -0.89 -6.05 -4.75
N VAL A 81 0.21 -5.33 -4.52
CA VAL A 81 0.37 -3.93 -4.93
C VAL A 81 1.73 -3.70 -5.60
N GLY A 82 1.77 -2.89 -6.64
CA GLY A 82 3.03 -2.48 -7.28
C GLY A 82 2.81 -1.44 -8.37
N GLU A 83 3.92 -0.93 -8.91
CA GLU A 83 3.88 -0.01 -10.05
C GLU A 83 3.48 -0.74 -11.33
N ALA A 84 2.63 -0.11 -12.15
CA ALA A 84 2.12 -0.76 -13.36
C ALA A 84 3.22 -1.16 -14.36
N ASP A 85 4.34 -0.42 -14.37
CA ASP A 85 5.50 -0.72 -15.22
C ASP A 85 6.28 -1.96 -14.75
N GLU A 86 6.13 -2.37 -13.49
CA GLU A 86 6.80 -3.53 -12.88
C GLU A 86 5.86 -4.75 -12.84
N VAL A 87 4.66 -4.59 -12.27
CA VAL A 87 3.73 -5.71 -12.04
C VAL A 87 2.74 -5.97 -13.18
N GLY A 88 2.65 -5.03 -14.12
CA GLY A 88 1.65 -4.98 -15.18
C GLY A 88 0.39 -4.20 -14.78
N THR A 89 -0.49 -4.03 -15.76
CA THR A 89 -1.85 -3.53 -15.52
C THR A 89 -2.65 -4.50 -14.63
N ALA A 90 -3.74 -4.02 -14.02
CA ALA A 90 -4.59 -4.86 -13.19
C ALA A 90 -5.10 -6.09 -13.96
N ASP A 91 -5.56 -5.92 -15.21
CA ASP A 91 -6.04 -7.02 -16.06
C ASP A 91 -4.96 -8.09 -16.31
N GLU A 92 -3.72 -7.65 -16.58
CA GLU A 92 -2.57 -8.56 -16.77
C GLU A 92 -2.21 -9.30 -15.49
N LEU A 93 -2.19 -8.60 -14.36
CA LEU A 93 -1.93 -9.20 -13.05
C LEU A 93 -3.05 -10.20 -12.68
N GLU A 94 -4.32 -9.83 -12.85
CA GLU A 94 -5.44 -10.74 -12.59
C GLU A 94 -5.34 -12.00 -13.45
N ALA A 95 -5.06 -11.85 -14.75
CA ALA A 95 -4.90 -12.98 -15.67
C ALA A 95 -3.74 -13.89 -15.25
N ARG A 96 -2.59 -13.31 -14.87
CA ARG A 96 -1.42 -14.05 -14.37
C ARG A 96 -1.75 -14.86 -13.11
N LEU A 97 -2.41 -14.25 -12.13
CA LEU A 97 -2.79 -14.91 -10.88
C LEU A 97 -3.81 -16.02 -11.08
N ARG A 98 -4.83 -15.79 -11.92
CA ARG A 98 -5.83 -16.82 -12.28
C ARG A 98 -5.20 -17.97 -13.05
N PHE A 99 -4.26 -17.68 -13.95
CA PHE A 99 -3.52 -18.71 -14.68
C PHE A 99 -2.69 -19.58 -13.73
N ALA A 100 -1.96 -18.97 -12.79
CA ALA A 100 -1.18 -19.67 -11.79
C ALA A 100 -2.04 -20.57 -10.88
N ALA A 101 -3.24 -20.11 -10.52
CA ALA A 101 -4.19 -20.90 -9.72
C ALA A 101 -4.76 -22.13 -10.46
N GLY A 102 -4.70 -22.16 -11.79
CA GLY A 102 -5.27 -23.24 -12.59
C GLY A 102 -6.77 -23.39 -12.41
N THR A 103 -7.22 -24.56 -11.95
CA THR A 103 -8.65 -24.87 -11.72
C THR A 103 -9.08 -24.74 -10.26
N GLU A 104 -8.18 -24.34 -9.36
CA GLU A 104 -8.49 -24.16 -7.94
C GLU A 104 -9.32 -22.90 -7.69
N HIS A 105 -10.05 -22.89 -6.57
CA HIS A 105 -10.89 -21.77 -6.21
C HIS A 105 -10.06 -20.60 -5.69
N VAL A 106 -10.11 -19.46 -6.40
CA VAL A 106 -9.47 -18.20 -6.02
C VAL A 106 -10.40 -17.01 -6.24
N GLY A 107 -10.32 -16.03 -5.36
CA GLY A 107 -10.81 -14.68 -5.59
C GLY A 107 -9.65 -13.81 -6.06
N VAL A 108 -9.81 -13.15 -7.20
CA VAL A 108 -8.84 -12.19 -7.73
C VAL A 108 -9.68 -11.00 -8.18
N THR A 109 -9.39 -9.81 -7.69
CA THR A 109 -10.22 -8.63 -7.98
C THR A 109 -9.37 -7.37 -8.03
N ASP A 110 -9.43 -6.67 -9.17
CA ASP A 110 -8.89 -5.32 -9.30
C ASP A 110 -9.55 -4.37 -8.30
N VAL A 111 -8.71 -3.79 -7.45
CA VAL A 111 -9.05 -2.78 -6.45
C VAL A 111 -8.12 -1.56 -6.56
N SER A 112 -7.49 -1.33 -7.71
CA SER A 112 -6.52 -0.24 -7.98
C SER A 112 -7.10 1.14 -7.69
N ALA A 113 -8.41 1.34 -7.88
CA ALA A 113 -9.09 2.59 -7.56
C ALA A 113 -9.65 2.67 -6.12
N GLN A 114 -9.58 1.58 -5.34
CA GLN A 114 -10.17 1.52 -4.00
C GLN A 114 -9.39 2.35 -2.98
N ARG A 115 -8.06 2.40 -3.12
CA ARG A 115 -7.14 3.19 -2.28
C ARG A 115 -6.16 3.97 -3.15
N THR A 116 -5.74 5.13 -2.64
CA THR A 116 -4.49 5.75 -3.06
C THR A 116 -3.41 5.50 -2.00
N ALA A 117 -2.15 5.63 -2.39
CA ALA A 117 -1.01 5.44 -1.52
C ALA A 117 -0.30 6.78 -1.28
N LEU A 118 0.07 7.03 -0.03
CA LEU A 118 0.97 8.10 0.36
C LEU A 118 2.29 7.47 0.80
N LEU A 119 3.37 7.85 0.15
CA LEU A 119 4.73 7.57 0.61
C LEU A 119 5.10 8.61 1.65
N MET A 120 5.62 8.14 2.78
CA MET A 120 6.25 9.00 3.78
C MET A 120 7.63 8.48 4.08
N SER A 121 8.64 9.34 3.98
CA SER A 121 10.03 8.97 4.24
C SER A 121 10.71 9.97 5.16
N GLY A 122 11.73 9.50 5.87
CA GLY A 122 12.54 10.31 6.77
C GLY A 122 12.32 9.99 8.25
N PRO A 123 13.29 10.34 9.11
CA PRO A 123 13.33 9.89 10.50
C PRO A 123 12.15 10.40 11.36
N ARG A 124 11.40 11.41 10.90
CA ARG A 124 10.19 11.91 11.60
C ARG A 124 8.89 11.23 11.16
N GLY A 125 8.92 10.29 10.21
CA GLY A 125 7.72 9.59 9.72
C GLY A 125 6.98 8.83 10.82
N ARG A 126 7.71 8.17 11.74
CA ARG A 126 7.11 7.46 12.89
C ARG A 126 6.45 8.43 13.88
N ASP A 127 7.11 9.54 14.17
CA ASP A 127 6.58 10.55 15.09
C ASP A 127 5.31 11.18 14.52
N LEU A 128 5.30 11.49 13.23
CA LEU A 128 4.11 11.98 12.52
C LEU A 128 2.94 10.98 12.60
N LEU A 129 3.19 9.72 12.26
CA LEU A 129 2.17 8.67 12.32
C LEU A 129 1.61 8.48 13.75
N SER A 130 2.44 8.64 14.77
CA SER A 130 2.07 8.47 16.17
C SER A 130 1.07 9.52 16.67
N HIS A 131 0.95 10.68 15.99
CA HIS A 131 -0.08 11.68 16.31
C HIS A 131 -1.52 11.16 16.13
N GLY A 132 -1.72 10.14 15.29
CA GLY A 132 -3.06 9.68 14.91
C GLY A 132 -3.24 8.17 14.80
N CYS A 133 -2.17 7.38 14.99
CA CYS A 133 -2.19 5.93 14.93
C CYS A 133 -2.01 5.34 16.34
N ALA A 134 -2.91 4.43 16.74
CA ALA A 134 -2.82 3.76 18.04
C ALA A 134 -1.92 2.52 18.03
N LEU A 135 -1.40 2.12 16.86
CA LEU A 135 -0.49 0.98 16.73
C LEU A 135 0.85 1.30 17.42
N ASP A 136 1.49 0.31 18.02
CA ASP A 136 2.87 0.47 18.50
C ASP A 136 3.83 0.54 17.31
N LEU A 137 4.24 1.76 16.94
CA LEU A 137 5.14 2.04 15.83
C LEU A 137 6.62 1.97 16.21
N HIS A 138 6.96 1.50 17.41
CA HIS A 138 8.35 1.31 17.79
C HIS A 138 9.05 0.32 16.83
N PRO A 139 10.31 0.56 16.41
CA PRO A 139 10.99 -0.29 15.43
C PRO A 139 11.08 -1.79 15.78
N ARG A 140 11.05 -2.13 17.07
CA ARG A 140 11.01 -3.54 17.53
C ARG A 140 9.65 -4.21 17.34
N SER A 141 8.58 -3.44 17.24
CA SER A 141 7.19 -3.92 17.12
C SER A 141 6.68 -3.80 15.68
N PHE A 142 6.97 -2.67 15.02
CA PHE A 142 6.54 -2.34 13.66
C PHE A 142 7.72 -1.82 12.83
N GLY A 143 8.75 -2.65 12.70
CA GLY A 143 9.91 -2.42 11.85
C GLY A 143 9.67 -2.77 10.38
N PRO A 144 10.72 -2.72 9.54
CA PRO A 144 10.65 -3.15 8.15
C PRO A 144 10.05 -4.56 7.99
N GLY A 145 9.31 -4.80 6.91
CA GLY A 145 8.62 -6.08 6.65
C GLY A 145 7.27 -6.23 7.34
N ARG A 146 6.82 -5.21 8.09
CA ARG A 146 5.52 -5.20 8.77
C ARG A 146 4.48 -4.41 7.99
N CYS A 147 3.26 -4.93 7.97
CA CYS A 147 2.10 -4.19 7.48
C CYS A 147 0.90 -4.41 8.42
N ALA A 148 -0.02 -3.47 8.49
CA ALA A 148 -1.22 -3.62 9.30
C ALA A 148 -2.39 -2.77 8.80
N GLN A 149 -3.59 -3.35 8.84
CA GLN A 149 -4.83 -2.58 8.78
C GLN A 149 -5.04 -1.90 10.13
N THR A 150 -5.11 -0.57 10.13
CA THR A 150 -5.24 0.23 11.34
C THR A 150 -6.06 1.49 11.08
N MET A 151 -6.24 2.31 12.12
CA MET A 151 -6.81 3.64 12.02
C MET A 151 -5.69 4.67 12.13
N LEU A 152 -5.67 5.63 11.20
CA LEU A 152 -4.83 6.82 11.25
C LEU A 152 -5.75 8.03 11.14
N ALA A 153 -5.75 8.88 12.17
CA ALA A 153 -6.63 10.05 12.24
C ALA A 153 -8.11 9.70 12.01
N ARG A 154 -8.59 8.56 12.53
CA ARG A 154 -9.96 8.04 12.32
C ARG A 154 -10.30 7.64 10.88
N ALA A 155 -9.34 7.60 9.96
CA ALA A 155 -9.46 6.94 8.66
C ALA A 155 -8.88 5.52 8.72
N GLN A 156 -9.55 4.55 8.10
CA GLN A 156 -8.98 3.21 7.95
C GLN A 156 -7.88 3.24 6.90
N VAL A 157 -6.71 2.73 7.26
CA VAL A 157 -5.54 2.64 6.39
C VAL A 157 -4.92 1.25 6.43
N LEU A 158 -4.20 0.88 5.39
CA LEU A 158 -3.18 -0.16 5.43
C LEU A 158 -1.83 0.54 5.49
N LEU A 159 -1.12 0.34 6.60
CA LEU A 159 0.20 0.90 6.83
C LEU A 159 1.24 -0.17 6.50
N VAL A 160 2.26 0.17 5.73
CA VAL A 160 3.40 -0.69 5.39
C VAL A 160 4.68 0.00 5.87
N ALA A 161 5.54 -0.72 6.57
CA ALA A 161 6.84 -0.23 7.02
C ALA A 161 7.95 -0.83 6.15
N HIS A 162 8.67 0.04 5.46
CA HIS A 162 9.81 -0.29 4.61
C HIS A 162 11.12 -0.06 5.35
N GLU A 163 12.24 -0.38 4.69
CA GLU A 163 13.57 -0.01 5.16
C GLU A 163 13.77 1.51 5.17
N GLY A 164 14.73 2.02 5.95
CA GLY A 164 15.13 3.43 5.87
C GLY A 164 14.14 4.47 6.39
N ASP A 165 13.31 4.12 7.39
CA ASP A 165 12.25 4.98 7.95
C ASP A 165 11.22 5.45 6.90
N GLU A 166 10.90 4.55 5.97
CA GLU A 166 9.89 4.77 4.95
C GLU A 166 8.60 3.98 5.24
N PHE A 167 7.47 4.61 4.96
CA PHE A 167 6.14 4.06 5.17
C PHE A 167 5.25 4.33 3.97
N THR A 168 4.51 3.31 3.55
CA THR A 168 3.39 3.50 2.63
C THR A 168 2.09 3.47 3.42
N VAL A 169 1.25 4.49 3.24
CA VAL A 169 -0.10 4.58 3.80
C VAL A 169 -1.11 4.45 2.68
N LEU A 170 -1.74 3.28 2.55
CA LEU A 170 -2.84 3.09 1.63
C LEU A 170 -4.17 3.46 2.31
N VAL A 171 -4.81 4.51 1.81
CA VAL A 171 -6.07 5.04 2.34
C VAL A 171 -7.17 4.94 1.29
N ARG A 172 -8.40 4.62 1.70
CA ARG A 172 -9.54 4.61 0.78
C ARG A 172 -9.65 5.94 0.04
N SER A 173 -9.85 5.89 -1.27
CA SER A 173 -9.83 7.08 -2.15
C SER A 173 -10.78 8.19 -1.68
N SER A 174 -11.94 7.85 -1.11
CA SER A 174 -12.90 8.82 -0.56
C SER A 174 -12.44 9.53 0.72
N PHE A 175 -11.46 8.97 1.44
CA PHE A 175 -10.86 9.54 2.66
C PHE A 175 -9.50 10.20 2.39
N ALA A 176 -8.98 10.09 1.16
CA ALA A 176 -7.63 10.54 0.83
C ALA A 176 -7.42 12.03 1.14
N GLY A 177 -8.28 12.92 0.65
CA GLY A 177 -8.16 14.36 0.90
C GLY A 177 -8.23 14.74 2.38
N TYR A 178 -9.09 14.05 3.14
CA TYR A 178 -9.17 14.21 4.60
C TYR A 178 -7.85 13.83 5.28
N LEU A 179 -7.33 12.64 4.98
CA LEU A 179 -6.12 12.15 5.61
C LEU A 179 -4.90 13.00 5.21
N ALA A 180 -4.79 13.39 3.94
CA ALA A 180 -3.72 14.25 3.45
C ALA A 180 -3.71 15.60 4.18
N THR A 181 -4.88 16.24 4.33
CA THR A 181 -4.98 17.50 5.07
C THR A 181 -4.56 17.35 6.54
N TRP A 182 -4.98 16.26 7.19
CA TRP A 182 -4.57 15.98 8.56
C TRP A 182 -3.07 15.72 8.69
N LEU A 183 -2.48 14.96 7.75
CA LEU A 183 -1.03 14.69 7.73
C LEU A 183 -0.23 15.97 7.54
N LEU A 184 -0.65 16.87 6.66
CA LEU A 184 0.03 18.14 6.44
C LEU A 184 -0.03 19.05 7.68
N ASP A 185 -1.17 19.10 8.36
CA ASP A 185 -1.32 19.85 9.62
C ASP A 185 -0.39 19.28 10.71
N ALA A 186 -0.42 17.95 10.90
CA ALA A 186 0.45 17.29 11.87
C ALA A 186 1.95 17.35 11.51
N ALA A 187 2.27 17.44 10.22
CA ALA A 187 3.65 17.58 9.74
C ALA A 187 4.22 18.99 9.93
N ALA A 188 3.38 20.00 10.15
CA ALA A 188 3.80 21.39 10.19
C ALA A 188 4.97 21.63 11.15
N GLU A 189 4.98 21.01 12.33
CA GLU A 189 6.07 21.16 13.33
C GLU A 189 7.42 20.56 12.91
N TYR A 190 7.45 19.70 11.88
CA TYR A 190 8.66 19.06 11.35
C TYR A 190 9.15 19.69 10.05
N LEU A 191 8.35 20.59 9.47
CA LEU A 191 8.65 21.25 8.20
C LEU A 191 9.14 22.70 8.40
N VAL A 192 9.15 23.21 9.64
CA VAL A 192 9.75 24.51 9.97
C VAL A 192 11.24 24.33 10.29
N GLU A 193 12.07 25.21 9.72
CA GLU A 193 13.50 25.32 10.01
C GLU A 193 13.81 25.87 11.43
#